data_AF-D6X7S9-F1
#
_entry.id   AF-D6X7S9-F1
#
_cell.length_a   1.000
_cell.length_b   1.000
_cell.length_c   1.000
_cell.angle_alpha   90.00
_cell.angle_beta   90.00
_cell.angle_gamma   90.00
#
_symmetry.space_group_name_H-M   'P 1'
#
loop_
_entity.id
_entity.type
_entity.pdbx_description
1 polymer ?
#
loop_
_entity_poly.entity_id
_entity_poly.type
_entity_poly.pdbx_seq_one_letter_code
_entity_poly.pdbx_strand_id
1 'polypeptide(L)'
;MCTPRCSSSRRATRRRSPTRSSYATGWTSSPRSARSSGWRPGTTGRDDGHMKIAAGQFTSVPGDIEANVGSMQGLVRAAAGQGAALVAFCELAATGYDLDLIAGRPELWLAEDDPRLDPLREACRTTSTAALVGCAALTSGPRPSISALVIGPDGELLARYDKTHLYGEENDVFTAGTRDGRFTLDGVRFAVAVCYDNRFPDVAERAKADGCHVYVASSVLDEHNDSFGEGSIRSG
;
A
#
# COMPACT_ATOMS: atom_id res chain seq x y z
N MET A 1 11.22 -3.12 76.18
CA MET A 1 10.26 -2.03 76.44
C MET A 1 9.18 -2.06 75.36
N CYS A 2 7.93 -2.10 75.84
CA CYS A 2 6.60 -2.07 75.21
C CYS A 2 6.41 -1.85 73.70
N THR A 3 5.64 -2.76 73.09
CA THR A 3 4.57 -2.45 72.11
C THR A 3 3.40 -1.72 72.80
N PRO A 4 2.49 -0.98 72.14
CA PRO A 4 1.37 -1.62 71.41
C PRO A 4 0.75 -0.87 70.21
N ARG A 5 -0.05 -1.65 69.47
CA ARG A 5 -1.14 -1.28 68.55
C ARG A 5 -2.03 -0.13 69.08
N CYS A 6 -2.69 0.61 68.18
CA CYS A 6 -4.14 0.83 68.30
C CYS A 6 -4.83 1.24 66.98
N SER A 7 -5.96 0.59 66.76
CA SER A 7 -7.02 0.79 65.77
C SER A 7 -7.79 2.10 65.95
N SER A 8 -8.41 2.63 64.89
CA SER A 8 -9.82 3.06 64.97
C SER A 8 -10.50 3.22 63.60
N SER A 9 -11.73 2.72 63.59
CA SER A 9 -12.78 2.79 62.58
C SER A 9 -13.59 4.10 62.63
N ARG A 10 -14.23 4.48 61.51
CA ARG A 10 -15.65 4.95 61.36
C ARG A 10 -15.83 5.49 59.91
N ARG A 11 -16.65 4.89 59.03
CA ARG A 11 -18.09 5.19 58.74
C ARG A 11 -18.43 6.69 58.82
N ALA A 12 -19.18 7.33 57.93
CA ALA A 12 -19.95 7.03 56.73
C ALA A 12 -20.09 8.39 55.98
N THR A 13 -20.50 8.48 54.72
CA THR A 13 -21.91 8.72 54.39
C THR A 13 -22.21 8.46 52.90
N ARG A 14 -23.31 7.74 52.66
CA ARG A 14 -24.05 7.69 51.40
C ARG A 14 -24.69 9.06 51.10
N ARG A 15 -24.80 9.40 49.81
CA ARG A 15 -26.04 9.87 49.13
C ARG A 15 -25.75 9.98 47.63
N ARG A 16 -26.30 9.05 46.84
CA ARG A 16 -27.55 9.14 46.05
C ARG A 16 -27.39 9.97 44.77
N SER A 17 -27.35 9.24 43.66
CA SER A 17 -27.71 9.67 42.31
C SER A 17 -29.20 10.04 42.21
N PRO A 18 -29.54 10.90 41.24
CA PRO A 18 -30.64 10.60 40.31
C PRO A 18 -30.27 11.01 38.85
N THR A 19 -30.30 10.08 37.90
CA THR A 19 -31.35 9.83 36.87
C THR A 19 -31.38 10.76 35.65
N ARG A 20 -31.42 10.11 34.46
CA ARG A 20 -32.06 10.54 33.18
C ARG A 20 -31.41 11.78 32.53
N SER A 21 -31.45 12.05 31.22
CA SER A 21 -32.19 11.52 30.07
C SER A 21 -31.46 11.99 28.80
N SER A 22 -31.56 11.19 27.74
CA SER A 22 -31.63 11.58 26.32
C SER A 22 -31.33 13.02 25.89
N TYR A 23 -30.46 13.18 24.89
CA TYR A 23 -30.71 14.12 23.80
C TYR A 23 -30.38 13.50 22.45
N ALA A 24 -31.36 13.60 21.58
CA ALA A 24 -31.35 13.27 20.17
C ALA A 24 -30.88 14.48 19.34
N THR A 25 -30.50 14.19 18.09
CA THR A 25 -30.69 15.00 16.87
C THR A 25 -30.25 16.47 16.85
N GLY A 26 -29.39 16.80 15.89
CA GLY A 26 -29.14 18.19 15.51
C GLY A 26 -28.20 18.34 14.31
N TRP A 27 -28.66 17.93 13.13
CA TRP A 27 -28.17 18.52 11.88
C TRP A 27 -28.57 20.00 11.87
N THR A 28 -27.62 20.93 11.75
CA THR A 28 -27.84 22.19 11.03
C THR A 28 -26.54 22.94 10.72
N SER A 29 -26.50 23.41 9.46
CA SER A 29 -25.89 24.64 8.93
C SER A 29 -24.36 24.75 8.79
N SER A 30 -23.91 24.67 7.53
CA SER A 30 -22.82 25.49 6.98
C SER A 30 -23.14 26.99 7.12
N PRO A 31 -22.12 27.87 7.08
CA PRO A 31 -21.95 28.62 5.83
C PRO A 31 -20.49 28.98 5.43
N ARG A 32 -20.35 29.17 4.11
CA ARG A 32 -19.42 30.06 3.38
C ARG A 32 -17.94 29.67 3.22
N SER A 33 -17.70 29.04 2.08
CA SER A 33 -16.82 29.53 1.00
C SER A 33 -15.46 30.12 1.40
N ALA A 34 -14.47 29.25 1.53
CA ALA A 34 -13.11 29.58 1.09
C ALA A 34 -12.99 29.16 -0.37
N ARG A 35 -12.71 30.12 -1.26
CA ARG A 35 -12.35 29.84 -2.65
C ARG A 35 -10.97 29.17 -2.61
N SER A 36 -10.93 27.85 -2.69
CA SER A 36 -9.72 27.16 -3.11
C SER A 36 -9.66 27.21 -4.63
N SER A 37 -8.51 27.64 -5.12
CA SER A 37 -8.12 27.64 -6.53
C SER A 37 -8.45 26.29 -7.16
N GLY A 38 -9.47 26.27 -8.01
CA GLY A 38 -9.87 25.08 -8.74
C GLY A 38 -8.73 24.61 -9.63
N TRP A 39 -8.11 23.50 -9.23
CA TRP A 39 -7.43 22.63 -10.16
C TRP A 39 -8.45 22.25 -11.24
N ARG A 40 -8.21 22.69 -12.47
CA ARG A 40 -8.94 22.21 -13.65
C ARG A 40 -8.22 20.95 -14.10
N PRO A 41 -8.93 19.85 -14.44
CA PRO A 41 -8.28 18.69 -15.05
C PRO A 41 -7.64 19.17 -16.35
N GLY A 42 -6.32 19.30 -16.35
CA GLY A 42 -5.55 19.41 -17.57
C GLY A 42 -5.71 18.09 -18.31
N THR A 43 -6.13 18.17 -19.57
CA THR A 43 -6.06 17.08 -20.55
C THR A 43 -4.60 16.71 -20.77
N THR A 44 -4.00 16.00 -19.83
CA THR A 44 -2.69 15.38 -19.98
C THR A 44 -2.91 13.96 -20.52
N GLY A 45 -2.75 13.80 -21.84
CA GLY A 45 -2.66 12.49 -22.51
C GLY A 45 -3.92 11.63 -22.62
N ARG A 46 -5.12 12.21 -22.41
CA ARG A 46 -6.41 11.49 -22.47
C ARG A 46 -7.18 11.80 -23.73
N ASP A 47 -6.65 11.43 -24.89
CA ASP A 47 -7.44 11.47 -26.11
C ASP A 47 -8.12 10.10 -26.31
N ASP A 48 -9.39 10.15 -26.71
CA ASP A 48 -10.19 9.05 -27.27
C ASP A 48 -10.87 8.07 -26.30
N GLY A 49 -10.90 8.34 -24.98
CA GLY A 49 -11.57 7.45 -24.01
C GLY A 49 -10.77 6.20 -23.65
N HIS A 50 -9.47 6.18 -23.96
CA HIS A 50 -8.55 5.09 -23.62
C HIS A 50 -7.59 5.51 -22.49
N MET A 51 -7.24 4.55 -21.63
CA MET A 51 -6.21 4.72 -20.61
C MET A 51 -4.97 3.91 -20.99
N LYS A 52 -3.81 4.57 -21.01
CA LYS A 52 -2.53 3.90 -21.25
C LYS A 52 -1.87 3.55 -19.91
N ILE A 53 -1.50 2.28 -19.76
CA ILE A 53 -0.76 1.75 -18.60
C ILE A 53 0.57 1.21 -19.12
N ALA A 54 1.67 1.51 -18.43
CA ALA A 54 2.99 1.01 -18.77
C ALA A 54 3.47 -0.01 -17.72
N ALA A 55 4.21 -1.02 -18.17
CA ALA A 55 4.97 -1.91 -17.30
C ALA A 55 6.42 -1.41 -17.21
N GLY A 56 6.86 -1.03 -16.02
CA GLY A 56 8.20 -0.55 -15.74
C GLY A 56 9.11 -1.70 -15.33
N GLN A 57 9.80 -2.32 -16.28
CA GLN A 57 10.76 -3.39 -15.99
C GLN A 57 12.19 -2.87 -16.00
N PHE A 58 12.95 -3.20 -14.97
CA PHE A 58 14.39 -2.95 -14.87
C PHE A 58 15.04 -3.95 -13.91
N THR A 59 16.36 -4.08 -13.98
CA THR A 59 17.12 -4.88 -13.02
C THR A 59 17.31 -4.07 -11.73
N SER A 60 16.57 -4.42 -10.68
CA SER A 60 16.77 -3.80 -9.36
C SER A 60 18.10 -4.22 -8.75
N VAL A 61 18.76 -3.29 -8.07
CA VAL A 61 19.95 -3.54 -7.26
C VAL A 61 19.51 -3.94 -5.85
N PRO A 62 19.79 -5.16 -5.37
CA PRO A 62 19.37 -5.60 -4.04
C PRO A 62 19.83 -4.67 -2.91
N GLY A 63 18.89 -4.20 -2.10
CA GLY A 63 19.12 -3.33 -0.95
C GLY A 63 19.45 -1.87 -1.27
N ASP A 64 19.62 -1.49 -2.54
CA ASP A 64 19.89 -0.11 -2.95
C ASP A 64 18.60 0.59 -3.39
N ILE A 65 17.83 1.02 -2.38
CA ILE A 65 16.54 1.69 -2.57
C ILE A 65 16.70 2.98 -3.38
N GLU A 66 17.78 3.73 -3.17
CA GLU A 66 17.99 5.01 -3.88
C GLU A 66 18.22 4.77 -5.37
N ALA A 67 19.08 3.82 -5.74
CA ALA A 67 19.31 3.47 -7.14
C ALA A 67 18.05 2.92 -7.83
N ASN A 68 17.28 2.09 -7.12
CA ASN A 68 16.04 1.52 -7.64
C ASN A 68 14.97 2.59 -7.85
N VAL A 69 14.77 3.46 -6.86
CA VAL A 69 13.84 4.60 -6.95
C VAL A 69 14.25 5.55 -8.06
N GLY A 70 15.55 5.82 -8.23
CA GLY A 70 16.07 6.62 -9.35
C GLY A 70 15.73 6.01 -10.72
N SER A 71 15.86 4.69 -10.85
CA SER A 71 15.48 3.95 -12.07
C SER A 71 13.97 4.05 -12.34
N MET A 72 13.13 3.85 -11.31
CA MET A 72 11.69 4.02 -11.41
C MET A 72 11.30 5.44 -11.78
N GLN A 73 11.96 6.45 -11.21
CA GLN A 73 11.73 7.85 -11.50
C GLN A 73 11.95 8.15 -13.00
N GLY A 74 13.04 7.66 -13.56
CA GLY A 74 13.33 7.79 -15.00
C GLY A 74 12.26 7.13 -15.86
N LEU A 75 11.83 5.91 -15.49
CA LEU A 75 10.79 5.16 -16.20
C LEU A 75 9.42 5.84 -16.13
N VAL A 76 9.04 6.43 -14.99
CA VAL A 76 7.81 7.23 -14.86
C VAL A 76 7.83 8.41 -15.83
N ARG A 77 8.93 9.18 -15.87
CA ARG A 77 9.05 10.32 -16.78
C ARG A 77 9.00 9.89 -18.25
N ALA A 78 9.67 8.79 -18.61
CA ALA A 78 9.65 8.27 -19.98
C ALA A 78 8.27 7.77 -20.40
N ALA A 79 7.55 7.05 -19.53
CA ALA A 79 6.21 6.56 -19.79
C ALA A 79 5.18 7.70 -19.85
N ALA A 80 5.31 8.70 -18.98
CA ALA A 80 4.49 9.92 -19.02
C ALA A 80 4.67 10.70 -20.34
N GLY A 81 5.90 10.78 -20.86
CA GLY A 81 6.18 11.35 -22.19
C GLY A 81 5.47 10.61 -23.33
N GLN A 82 5.04 9.37 -23.10
CA GLN A 82 4.23 8.57 -24.02
C GLN A 82 2.73 8.59 -23.65
N GLY A 83 2.31 9.35 -22.65
CA GLY A 83 0.92 9.48 -22.22
C GLY A 83 0.42 8.36 -21.30
N ALA A 84 1.31 7.64 -20.59
CA ALA A 84 0.88 6.68 -19.59
C ALA A 84 0.22 7.38 -18.39
N ALA A 85 -0.90 6.85 -17.91
CA ALA A 85 -1.58 7.31 -16.70
C ALA A 85 -1.09 6.57 -15.44
N LEU A 86 -0.61 5.33 -15.61
CA LEU A 86 -0.07 4.48 -14.55
C LEU A 86 1.16 3.73 -15.06
N VAL A 87 2.19 3.65 -14.22
CA VAL A 87 3.35 2.78 -14.42
C VAL A 87 3.37 1.71 -13.32
N ALA A 88 3.33 0.44 -13.69
CA ALA A 88 3.38 -0.68 -12.75
C ALA A 88 4.77 -1.31 -12.74
N PHE A 89 5.40 -1.36 -11.56
CA PHE A 89 6.71 -1.96 -11.34
C PHE A 89 6.60 -3.39 -10.79
N CYS A 90 7.68 -4.15 -10.96
CA CYS A 90 7.81 -5.52 -10.48
C CYS A 90 7.74 -5.64 -8.95
N GLU A 91 7.47 -6.87 -8.49
CA GLU A 91 7.44 -7.20 -7.06
C GLU A 91 8.80 -6.89 -6.42
N LEU A 92 8.76 -6.31 -5.21
CA LEU A 92 9.94 -5.87 -4.45
C LEU A 92 10.90 -4.95 -5.22
N ALA A 93 10.54 -4.38 -6.38
CA ALA A 93 11.47 -3.64 -7.23
C ALA A 93 12.16 -2.44 -6.53
N ALA A 94 11.56 -1.84 -5.50
CA ALA A 94 12.19 -0.77 -4.73
C ALA A 94 13.30 -1.30 -3.80
N THR A 95 13.10 -2.49 -3.21
CA THR A 95 14.05 -3.10 -2.27
C THR A 95 15.00 -4.09 -2.94
N GLY A 96 14.65 -4.60 -4.12
CA GLY A 96 15.21 -5.80 -4.73
C GLY A 96 14.62 -7.09 -4.13
N TYR A 97 14.56 -8.15 -4.93
CA TYR A 97 14.10 -9.48 -4.49
C TYR A 97 15.29 -10.29 -3.94
N ASP A 98 15.71 -9.97 -2.72
CA ASP A 98 16.75 -10.68 -1.98
C ASP A 98 16.26 -10.91 -0.54
N LEU A 99 15.79 -12.13 -0.28
CA LEU A 99 15.06 -12.46 0.95
C LEU A 99 15.96 -12.43 2.19
N ASP A 100 17.18 -12.95 2.06
CA ASP A 100 18.19 -12.96 3.14
C ASP A 100 18.59 -11.53 3.52
N LEU A 101 18.81 -10.67 2.53
CA LEU A 101 19.15 -9.28 2.76
C LEU A 101 18.00 -8.53 3.45
N ILE A 102 16.76 -8.73 3.02
CA ILE A 102 15.57 -8.11 3.63
C ILE A 102 15.36 -8.62 5.06
N ALA A 103 15.58 -9.90 5.32
CA ALA A 103 15.46 -10.49 6.65
C ALA A 103 16.52 -9.95 7.63
N GLY A 104 17.76 -9.78 7.15
CA GLY A 104 18.89 -9.33 7.96
C GLY A 104 18.98 -7.81 8.16
N ARG A 105 18.24 -7.01 7.38
CA ARG A 105 18.39 -5.54 7.35
C ARG A 105 17.04 -4.82 7.43
N PRO A 106 16.47 -4.64 8.65
CA PRO A 106 15.21 -3.95 8.85
C PRO A 106 15.16 -2.51 8.33
N GLU A 107 16.32 -1.86 8.14
CA GLU A 107 16.39 -0.54 7.50
C GLU A 107 15.93 -0.55 6.04
N LEU A 108 15.85 -1.71 5.39
CA LEU A 108 15.32 -1.84 4.02
C LEU A 108 13.79 -1.80 3.98
N TRP A 109 13.11 -1.92 5.12
CA TRP A 109 11.66 -1.93 5.17
C TRP A 109 11.13 -0.50 5.05
N LEU A 110 10.21 -0.28 4.12
CA LEU A 110 9.68 1.05 3.80
C LEU A 110 8.40 1.33 4.59
N ALA A 111 8.31 2.52 5.20
CA ALA A 111 7.04 3.08 5.61
C ALA A 111 6.21 3.51 4.38
N GLU A 112 4.91 3.72 4.57
CA GLU A 112 4.05 4.25 3.51
C GLU A 112 4.50 5.65 3.06
N ASP A 113 4.97 6.47 3.99
CA ASP A 113 5.47 7.84 3.81
C ASP A 113 7.00 7.93 3.83
N ASP A 114 7.69 6.82 3.51
CA ASP A 114 9.16 6.79 3.56
C ASP A 114 9.80 7.84 2.63
N PRO A 115 10.68 8.73 3.14
CA PRO A 115 11.26 9.81 2.34
C PRO A 115 12.15 9.30 1.19
N ARG A 116 12.61 8.06 1.24
CA ARG A 116 13.35 7.45 0.13
C ARG A 116 12.50 7.30 -1.13
N LEU A 117 11.16 7.36 -1.01
CA LEU A 117 10.22 7.35 -2.13
C LEU A 117 9.94 8.76 -2.69
N ASP A 118 10.40 9.83 -2.03
CA ASP A 118 10.12 11.22 -2.44
C ASP A 118 10.52 11.56 -3.88
N PRO A 119 11.67 11.09 -4.41
CA PRO A 119 12.03 11.35 -5.80
C PRO A 119 10.99 10.79 -6.79
N LEU A 120 10.38 9.65 -6.46
CA LEU A 120 9.34 9.03 -7.26
C LEU A 120 7.99 9.74 -7.09
N ARG A 121 7.63 10.14 -5.86
CA ARG A 121 6.44 10.98 -5.59
C ARG A 121 6.49 12.28 -6.39
N GLU A 122 7.65 12.93 -6.42
CA GLU A 122 7.86 14.15 -7.18
C GLU A 122 7.73 13.91 -8.70
N ALA A 123 8.25 12.78 -9.20
CA ALA A 123 8.05 12.43 -10.61
C ALA A 123 6.56 12.20 -10.93
N CYS A 124 5.83 11.48 -10.07
CA CYS A 124 4.39 11.27 -10.23
C CYS A 124 3.64 12.60 -10.28
N ARG A 125 3.93 13.52 -9.35
CA ARG A 125 3.36 14.87 -9.29
C ARG A 125 3.66 15.72 -10.51
N THR A 126 4.94 15.82 -10.88
CA THR A 126 5.39 16.62 -12.04
C THR A 126 4.75 16.12 -13.34
N THR A 127 4.56 14.81 -13.47
CA THR A 127 4.08 14.18 -14.71
C THR A 127 2.57 13.88 -14.70
N SER A 128 1.89 14.11 -13.57
CA SER A 128 0.50 13.68 -13.36
C SER A 128 0.26 12.20 -13.71
N THR A 129 1.23 11.35 -13.37
CA THR A 129 1.23 9.90 -13.65
C THR A 129 1.29 9.14 -12.34
N ALA A 130 0.45 8.11 -12.17
CA ALA A 130 0.50 7.23 -11.00
C ALA A 130 1.61 6.17 -11.14
N ALA A 131 2.09 5.64 -10.02
CA ALA A 131 3.05 4.54 -9.98
C ALA A 131 2.60 3.47 -8.98
N LEU A 132 2.67 2.20 -9.39
CA LEU A 132 2.55 1.04 -8.49
C LEU A 132 3.94 0.48 -8.21
N VAL A 133 4.34 0.51 -6.95
CA VAL A 133 5.72 0.26 -6.49
C VAL A 133 5.76 -0.95 -5.57
N GLY A 134 6.45 -2.01 -5.98
CA GLY A 134 6.70 -3.18 -5.13
C GLY A 134 7.83 -2.93 -4.12
N CYS A 135 7.60 -3.23 -2.83
CA CYS A 135 8.59 -3.09 -1.77
C CYS A 135 8.34 -4.03 -0.58
N ALA A 136 9.37 -4.23 0.26
CA ALA A 136 9.17 -4.75 1.61
C ALA A 136 8.66 -3.60 2.50
N ALA A 137 7.39 -3.64 2.90
CA ALA A 137 6.79 -2.57 3.68
C ALA A 137 6.69 -2.90 5.16
N LEU A 138 6.85 -1.88 5.99
CA LEU A 138 6.64 -1.97 7.43
C LEU A 138 5.21 -2.42 7.75
N THR A 139 5.10 -3.26 8.77
CA THR A 139 3.84 -3.70 9.37
C THR A 139 3.86 -3.37 10.87
N SER A 140 2.74 -3.60 11.57
CA SER A 140 2.71 -3.53 13.03
C SER A 140 3.36 -4.75 13.70
N GLY A 141 3.70 -5.78 12.94
CA GLY A 141 4.28 -7.03 13.42
C GLY A 141 5.81 -7.04 13.37
N PRO A 142 6.44 -8.18 13.73
CA PRO A 142 7.90 -8.32 13.75
C PRO A 142 8.54 -8.48 12.37
N ARG A 143 7.73 -8.70 11.32
CA ARG A 143 8.18 -8.95 9.95
C ARG A 143 7.49 -8.01 8.97
N PRO A 144 8.15 -7.60 7.88
CA PRO A 144 7.54 -6.79 6.84
C PRO A 144 6.51 -7.61 6.05
N SER A 145 5.76 -6.93 5.19
CA SER A 145 4.94 -7.54 4.14
C SER A 145 5.58 -7.30 2.78
N ILE A 146 5.36 -8.20 1.83
CA ILE A 146 5.55 -7.87 0.42
C ILE A 146 4.37 -7.02 0.00
N SER A 147 4.62 -5.78 -0.37
CA SER A 147 3.55 -4.79 -0.60
C SER A 147 3.71 -4.09 -1.94
N ALA A 148 2.57 -3.69 -2.51
CA ALA A 148 2.51 -2.77 -3.63
C ALA A 148 1.88 -1.45 -3.16
N LEU A 149 2.67 -0.38 -3.20
CA LEU A 149 2.22 0.98 -2.88
C LEU A 149 1.82 1.68 -4.18
N VAL A 150 0.60 2.23 -4.23
CA VAL A 150 0.11 3.01 -5.36
C VAL A 150 0.26 4.49 -5.03
N ILE A 151 1.26 5.13 -5.64
CA ILE A 151 1.49 6.57 -5.55
C ILE A 151 0.67 7.25 -6.65
N GLY A 152 -0.15 8.22 -6.27
CA GLY A 152 -1.05 8.93 -7.15
C GLY A 152 -0.38 10.01 -8.00
N PRO A 153 -1.13 10.59 -8.94
CA PRO A 153 -0.64 11.66 -9.82
C PRO A 153 -0.37 12.99 -9.07
N ASP A 154 -0.79 13.11 -7.81
CA ASP A 154 -0.44 14.21 -6.90
C ASP A 154 0.82 13.93 -6.05
N GLY A 155 1.33 12.69 -6.12
CA GLY A 155 2.44 12.20 -5.32
C GLY A 155 2.01 11.63 -3.95
N GLU A 156 0.71 11.56 -3.65
CA GLU A 156 0.18 10.99 -2.40
C GLU A 156 -0.07 9.49 -2.53
N LEU A 157 -0.25 8.78 -1.40
CA LEU A 157 -0.60 7.37 -1.44
C LEU A 157 -2.10 7.19 -1.78
N LEU A 158 -2.41 6.53 -2.90
CA LEU A 158 -3.78 6.18 -3.28
C LEU A 158 -4.25 4.87 -2.65
N ALA A 159 -3.37 3.87 -2.60
CA ALA A 159 -3.67 2.56 -2.05
C ALA A 159 -2.40 1.80 -1.66
N ARG A 160 -2.58 0.80 -0.81
CA ARG A 160 -1.59 -0.20 -0.46
C ARG A 160 -2.23 -1.58 -0.55
N TYR A 161 -1.55 -2.48 -1.23
CA TYR A 161 -1.84 -3.91 -1.23
C TYR A 161 -0.72 -4.64 -0.49
N ASP A 162 -1.07 -5.65 0.29
CA ASP A 162 -0.12 -6.55 0.92
C ASP A 162 -0.38 -7.98 0.40
N LYS A 163 0.66 -8.63 -0.14
CA LYS A 163 0.60 -9.98 -0.75
C LYS A 163 -0.05 -10.98 0.19
N THR A 164 -1.10 -11.64 -0.26
CA THR A 164 -1.88 -12.58 0.58
C THR A 164 -1.25 -13.97 0.58
N HIS A 165 -0.80 -14.44 -0.58
CA HIS A 165 -0.21 -15.77 -0.75
C HIS A 165 1.30 -15.67 -0.88
N LEU A 166 2.02 -15.96 0.20
CA LEU A 166 3.48 -16.02 0.20
C LEU A 166 3.98 -17.30 -0.48
N TYR A 167 5.05 -17.19 -1.27
CA TYR A 167 5.65 -18.28 -2.02
C TYR A 167 6.96 -18.77 -1.39
N GLY A 168 7.06 -20.07 -1.11
CA GLY A 168 8.30 -20.69 -0.64
C GLY A 168 8.89 -19.99 0.59
N GLU A 169 10.16 -19.60 0.49
CA GLU A 169 10.97 -18.96 1.54
C GLU A 169 10.45 -17.58 1.97
N GLU A 170 9.54 -16.96 1.20
CA GLU A 170 8.86 -15.74 1.63
C GLU A 170 8.14 -15.93 2.97
N ASN A 171 7.68 -17.15 3.28
CA ASN A 171 6.99 -17.47 4.53
C ASN A 171 7.87 -17.33 5.77
N ASP A 172 9.20 -17.36 5.62
CA ASP A 172 10.15 -17.19 6.72
C ASP A 172 10.46 -15.71 6.96
N VAL A 173 10.44 -14.89 5.90
CA VAL A 173 10.83 -13.47 5.93
C VAL A 173 9.65 -12.52 6.12
N PHE A 174 8.50 -12.82 5.52
CA PHE A 174 7.36 -11.90 5.45
C PHE A 174 6.15 -12.39 6.24
N THR A 175 5.23 -11.46 6.50
CA THR A 175 3.89 -11.77 7.00
C THR A 175 2.87 -11.60 5.87
N ALA A 176 1.96 -12.57 5.75
CA ALA A 176 0.85 -12.52 4.79
C ALA A 176 -0.02 -11.28 5.03
N GLY A 177 -0.37 -10.61 3.94
CA GLY A 177 -1.09 -9.35 3.91
C GLY A 177 -2.60 -9.46 4.10
N THR A 178 -3.21 -8.37 4.54
CA THR A 178 -4.68 -8.25 4.67
C THR A 178 -5.26 -7.02 3.99
N ARG A 179 -4.41 -6.15 3.39
CA ARG A 179 -4.85 -4.92 2.73
C ARG A 179 -5.14 -5.18 1.26
N ASP A 180 -6.27 -4.68 0.79
CA ASP A 180 -6.88 -5.08 -0.48
C ASP A 180 -6.37 -4.28 -1.70
N GLY A 181 -5.74 -3.13 -1.52
CA GLY A 181 -5.16 -2.35 -2.62
C GLY A 181 -6.14 -1.87 -3.69
N ARG A 182 -7.45 -1.77 -3.41
CA ARG A 182 -8.40 -1.22 -4.40
C ARG A 182 -8.23 0.28 -4.50
N PHE A 183 -8.19 0.80 -5.72
CA PHE A 183 -8.16 2.24 -5.96
C PHE A 183 -8.94 2.61 -7.22
N THR A 184 -9.23 3.91 -7.36
CA THR A 184 -9.81 4.47 -8.58
C THR A 184 -8.82 5.47 -9.14
N LEU A 185 -8.47 5.32 -10.41
CA LEU A 185 -7.69 6.28 -11.16
C LEU A 185 -8.53 6.67 -12.37
N ASP A 186 -8.84 7.97 -12.47
CA ASP A 186 -9.56 8.55 -13.61
C ASP A 186 -10.89 7.87 -13.95
N GLY A 187 -11.63 7.50 -12.91
CA GLY A 187 -12.93 6.83 -13.03
C GLY A 187 -12.84 5.31 -13.31
N VAL A 188 -11.64 4.76 -13.52
CA VAL A 188 -11.42 3.32 -13.68
C VAL A 188 -11.06 2.71 -12.33
N ARG A 189 -11.73 1.64 -11.95
CA ARG A 189 -11.47 0.91 -10.70
C ARG A 189 -10.46 -0.20 -10.90
N PHE A 190 -9.44 -0.22 -10.06
CA PHE A 190 -8.31 -1.13 -10.10
C PHE A 190 -8.32 -2.09 -8.91
N ALA A 191 -7.83 -3.30 -9.15
CA ALA A 191 -7.35 -4.22 -8.13
C ALA A 191 -5.86 -4.48 -8.35
N VAL A 192 -5.16 -4.71 -7.24
CA VAL A 192 -3.74 -5.05 -7.21
C VAL A 192 -3.58 -6.48 -6.72
N ALA A 193 -2.59 -7.18 -7.27
CA ALA A 193 -2.12 -8.46 -6.78
C ALA A 193 -0.60 -8.56 -6.91
N VAL A 194 0.00 -9.47 -6.15
CA VAL A 194 1.44 -9.66 -6.17
C VAL A 194 1.78 -11.12 -6.49
N CYS A 195 2.41 -11.31 -7.65
CA CYS A 195 3.01 -12.56 -8.13
C CYS A 195 2.19 -13.83 -7.82
N TYR A 196 2.54 -14.54 -6.76
CA TYR A 196 1.94 -15.83 -6.40
C TYR A 196 0.44 -15.75 -6.09
N ASP A 197 -0.08 -14.57 -5.74
CA ASP A 197 -1.52 -14.33 -5.65
C ASP A 197 -2.28 -14.72 -6.93
N ASN A 198 -1.64 -14.61 -8.10
CA ASN A 198 -2.25 -14.97 -9.38
C ASN A 198 -2.55 -16.47 -9.54
N ARG A 199 -2.00 -17.32 -8.67
CA ARG A 199 -2.29 -18.76 -8.63
C ARG A 199 -3.58 -19.10 -7.91
N PHE A 200 -4.15 -18.13 -7.18
CA PHE A 200 -5.35 -18.32 -6.37
C PHE A 200 -6.49 -17.46 -6.93
N PRO A 201 -7.69 -18.03 -7.12
CA PRO A 201 -8.80 -17.30 -7.73
C PRO A 201 -9.36 -16.19 -6.83
N ASP A 202 -9.14 -16.27 -5.52
CA ASP A 202 -9.79 -15.45 -4.50
C ASP A 202 -9.50 -13.95 -4.65
N VAL A 203 -8.27 -13.55 -5.01
CA VAL A 203 -7.93 -12.13 -5.22
C VAL A 203 -8.67 -11.58 -6.44
N ALA A 204 -8.72 -12.34 -7.53
CA ALA A 204 -9.43 -11.97 -8.76
C ALA A 204 -10.95 -11.99 -8.59
N GLU A 205 -11.50 -12.94 -7.84
CA GLU A 205 -12.92 -13.03 -7.52
C GLU A 205 -13.38 -11.85 -6.67
N ARG A 206 -12.62 -11.49 -5.63
CA ARG A 206 -12.90 -10.28 -4.84
C ARG A 206 -12.81 -9.03 -5.71
N ALA A 207 -11.80 -8.91 -6.57
CA ALA A 207 -11.66 -7.77 -7.49
C ALA A 207 -12.88 -7.63 -8.41
N LYS A 208 -13.38 -8.74 -8.96
CA LYS A 208 -14.60 -8.75 -9.78
C LYS A 208 -15.83 -8.36 -8.97
N ALA A 209 -15.98 -8.88 -7.75
CA ALA A 209 -17.10 -8.55 -6.86
C ALA A 209 -17.11 -7.06 -6.49
N ASP A 210 -15.93 -6.44 -6.36
CA ASP A 210 -15.76 -5.01 -6.06
C ASP A 210 -15.95 -4.10 -7.29
N GLY A 211 -16.24 -4.68 -8.47
CA GLY A 211 -16.43 -3.95 -9.72
C GLY A 211 -15.13 -3.40 -10.32
N CYS A 212 -13.98 -4.00 -10.01
CA CYS A 212 -12.71 -3.61 -10.63
C CYS A 212 -12.71 -3.98 -12.11
N HIS A 213 -12.25 -3.04 -12.94
CA HIS A 213 -12.13 -3.19 -14.40
C HIS A 213 -10.72 -3.59 -14.82
N VAL A 214 -9.72 -3.28 -13.99
CA VAL A 214 -8.32 -3.60 -14.25
C VAL A 214 -7.76 -4.35 -13.04
N TYR A 215 -7.07 -5.45 -13.32
CA TYR A 215 -6.31 -6.23 -12.36
C TYR A 215 -4.82 -6.09 -12.71
N VAL A 216 -4.06 -5.37 -11.89
CA VAL A 216 -2.63 -5.13 -12.12
C VAL A 216 -1.82 -6.05 -11.22
N ALA A 217 -1.05 -6.95 -11.83
CA ALA A 217 -0.18 -7.88 -11.13
C ALA A 217 1.26 -7.37 -11.11
N SER A 218 1.78 -7.06 -9.92
CA SER A 218 3.20 -6.81 -9.70
C SER A 218 3.89 -8.15 -9.50
N SER A 219 4.81 -8.51 -10.39
CA SER A 219 5.43 -9.85 -10.38
C SER A 219 6.93 -9.78 -10.57
N VAL A 220 7.64 -10.74 -9.98
CA VAL A 220 9.05 -11.04 -10.25
C VAL A 220 9.16 -12.55 -10.45
N LEU A 221 9.85 -12.95 -11.50
CA LEU A 221 10.09 -14.35 -11.86
C LEU A 221 11.53 -14.44 -12.33
N ASP A 222 12.22 -15.46 -11.86
CA ASP A 222 13.55 -15.85 -12.33
C ASP A 222 13.66 -17.38 -12.34
N GLU A 223 14.85 -17.91 -12.64
CA GLU A 223 15.09 -19.35 -12.68
C GLU A 223 14.95 -20.07 -11.33
N HIS A 224 14.98 -19.33 -10.22
CA HIS A 224 14.86 -19.83 -8.85
C HIS A 224 13.51 -19.47 -8.20
N ASN A 225 12.77 -18.52 -8.78
CA ASN A 225 11.45 -18.06 -8.37
C ASN A 225 10.42 -18.32 -9.48
N ASP A 226 10.33 -19.57 -9.94
CA ASP A 226 9.30 -19.99 -10.89
C ASP A 226 8.03 -20.46 -10.15
N SER A 227 7.27 -19.49 -9.65
CA SER A 227 5.98 -19.77 -9.02
C SER A 227 4.91 -20.27 -10.01
N PHE A 228 5.19 -20.23 -11.32
CA PHE A 228 4.30 -20.69 -12.39
C PHE A 228 4.63 -22.08 -12.95
N GLY A 229 5.77 -22.67 -12.57
CA GLY A 229 6.19 -24.03 -12.95
C GLY A 229 5.19 -25.12 -12.56
N GLU A 230 5.25 -26.26 -13.25
CA GLU A 230 4.40 -27.42 -12.98
C GLU A 230 4.60 -27.93 -11.53
N GLY A 231 3.51 -28.06 -10.77
CA GLY A 231 3.52 -28.60 -9.40
C GLY A 231 3.66 -27.58 -8.26
N SER A 232 3.66 -26.26 -8.55
CA SER A 232 3.81 -25.24 -7.50
C SER A 232 2.56 -25.04 -6.61
N ILE A 233 1.37 -25.45 -7.07
CA ILE A 233 0.17 -25.46 -6.22
C ILE A 233 0.19 -26.72 -5.36
N ARG A 234 0.75 -26.64 -4.15
CA ARG A 234 0.50 -27.66 -3.13
C ARG A 234 -0.91 -27.41 -2.57
N SER A 235 -1.84 -28.28 -2.93
CA SER A 235 -3.14 -28.38 -2.27
C SER A 235 -2.92 -28.54 -0.77
N GLY A 236 -3.38 -27.56 0.01
CA GLY A 236 -3.44 -27.64 1.47
C GLY A 236 -4.42 -28.69 1.95
#